data_AF-A0A0N4UM87-F1
#
_entry.id   AF-A0A0N4UM87-F1
#
_cell.length_a   1.000
_cell.length_b   1.000
_cell.length_c   1.000
_cell.angle_alpha   90.00
_cell.angle_beta   90.00
_cell.angle_gamma   90.00
#
_symmetry.space_group_name_H-M   'P 1'
#
loop_
_entity.id
_entity.type
_entity.pdbx_description
1 polymer ?
#
loop_
_entity_poly.entity_id
_entity_poly.type
_entity_poly.pdbx_seq_one_letter_code
_entity_poly.pdbx_strand_id
1 'polypeptide(L)'
;MANILLALLLLLFIDISTSDGEDIKECATGQPPRPTIPPEYCQDVNTNESCDRLNFAIECRNPLLYPIVLARCPKTCGLCDRPGALGRCPDSHPICPQLRLFGNACQDSRIAQMCMESCNITTCLTGDKINRTTTASASLCQDRRTNCLSYAPYCNHPRYSSVLRDVCPRTCRVC
;
A
#
# COMPACT_ATOMS: atom_id res chain seq x y z
N MET A 1 -17.49 -14.25 56.79
CA MET A 1 -17.10 -15.35 55.89
C MET A 1 -18.10 -15.62 54.76
N ALA A 2 -19.41 -15.44 54.96
CA ALA A 2 -20.43 -15.77 53.94
C ALA A 2 -20.40 -14.91 52.64
N ASN A 3 -20.01 -13.63 52.73
CA ASN A 3 -19.99 -12.74 51.54
C ASN A 3 -18.89 -13.05 50.52
N ILE A 4 -17.79 -13.69 50.95
CA ILE A 4 -16.67 -14.03 50.05
C ILE A 4 -17.06 -15.23 49.17
N LEU A 5 -17.81 -16.19 49.73
CA LEU A 5 -18.31 -17.35 48.99
C LEU A 5 -19.33 -16.94 47.92
N LEU A 6 -20.18 -15.95 48.21
CA LEU A 6 -21.18 -15.43 47.27
C LEU A 6 -20.52 -14.67 46.10
N ALA A 7 -19.44 -13.94 46.37
CA ALA A 7 -18.65 -13.26 45.34
C ALA A 7 -17.90 -14.25 44.43
N LEU A 8 -17.35 -15.33 44.98
CA LEU A 8 -16.70 -16.39 44.20
C LEU A 8 -17.70 -17.17 43.33
N LEU A 9 -18.91 -17.43 43.84
CA LEU A 9 -19.99 -18.01 43.04
C LEU A 9 -20.38 -17.09 41.88
N LEU A 10 -20.57 -15.79 42.14
CA LEU A 10 -20.89 -14.82 41.08
C LEU A 10 -19.80 -14.73 40.00
N LEU A 11 -18.52 -14.80 40.38
CA LEU A 11 -17.43 -14.80 39.40
C LEU A 11 -17.39 -16.07 38.55
N LEU A 12 -17.70 -17.23 39.12
CA LEU A 12 -17.82 -18.49 38.37
C LEU A 12 -19.03 -18.51 37.43
N PHE A 13 -20.07 -17.70 37.67
CA PHE A 13 -21.22 -17.58 36.77
C PHE A 13 -20.97 -16.64 35.58
N ILE A 14 -20.00 -15.72 35.67
CA ILE A 14 -19.70 -14.76 34.58
C ILE A 14 -18.89 -15.45 33.45
N ASP A 15 -18.16 -16.52 33.76
CA ASP A 15 -17.37 -17.29 32.78
C ASP A 15 -18.19 -18.31 31.96
N ILE A 16 -19.52 -18.36 32.12
CA ILE A 16 -20.43 -19.30 31.43
C ILE A 16 -21.36 -18.57 30.44
N SER A 17 -20.89 -17.48 29.83
CA SER A 17 -21.52 -16.93 28.62
C SER A 17 -20.83 -17.48 27.38
N THR A 18 -21.11 -18.76 27.13
CA THR A 18 -21.45 -19.29 25.80
C THR A 18 -21.07 -18.38 24.62
N SER A 19 -19.84 -18.55 24.12
CA SER A 19 -19.63 -18.43 22.69
C SER A 19 -20.15 -19.73 22.07
N ASP A 20 -21.47 -19.87 22.00
CA ASP A 20 -22.08 -20.89 21.16
C ASP A 20 -21.49 -20.73 19.77
N GLY A 21 -20.92 -21.84 19.27
CA GLY A 21 -20.37 -21.96 17.93
C GLY A 21 -21.50 -21.90 16.90
N GLU A 22 -22.07 -20.72 16.75
CA GLU A 22 -22.90 -20.39 15.62
C GLU A 22 -21.96 -20.35 14.42
N ASP A 23 -22.18 -21.29 13.50
CA ASP A 23 -21.67 -21.28 12.14
C ASP A 23 -21.50 -19.83 11.68
N ILE A 24 -20.24 -19.35 11.62
CA ILE A 24 -19.92 -18.14 10.86
C ILE A 24 -20.20 -18.53 9.42
N LYS A 25 -21.48 -18.41 9.06
CA LYS A 25 -21.99 -18.46 7.72
C LYS A 25 -21.19 -17.39 7.01
N GLU A 26 -20.17 -17.86 6.28
CA GLU A 26 -19.31 -17.03 5.47
C GLU A 26 -20.23 -16.04 4.80
N CYS A 27 -20.03 -14.75 5.08
CA CYS A 27 -20.78 -13.74 4.38
C CYS A 27 -20.37 -13.85 2.91
N ALA A 28 -21.06 -14.71 2.17
CA ALA A 28 -21.30 -14.61 0.74
C ALA A 28 -22.21 -13.39 0.49
N THR A 29 -21.94 -12.30 1.19
CA THR A 29 -22.38 -10.98 0.82
C THR A 29 -21.41 -10.56 -0.24
N GLY A 30 -21.86 -10.58 -1.49
CA GLY A 30 -21.16 -9.91 -2.57
C GLY A 30 -20.80 -8.52 -2.08
N GLN A 31 -19.52 -8.34 -1.76
CA GLN A 31 -18.96 -7.03 -1.46
C GLN A 31 -19.35 -6.19 -2.68
N PRO A 32 -20.05 -5.05 -2.51
CA PRO A 32 -20.29 -4.17 -3.64
C PRO A 32 -18.94 -3.96 -4.33
N PRO A 33 -18.88 -4.05 -5.67
CA PRO A 33 -17.61 -3.94 -6.38
C PRO A 33 -16.89 -2.72 -5.84
N ARG A 34 -15.65 -2.92 -5.37
CA ARG A 34 -14.81 -1.87 -4.80
C ARG A 34 -14.95 -0.66 -5.73
N PRO A 35 -15.37 0.53 -5.23
CA PRO A 35 -15.46 1.71 -6.05
C PRO A 35 -14.09 1.91 -6.67
N THR A 36 -14.00 1.70 -7.98
CA THR A 36 -12.77 1.93 -8.72
C THR A 36 -12.52 3.42 -8.65
N ILE A 37 -11.29 3.79 -8.28
CA ILE A 37 -10.80 5.16 -8.47
C ILE A 37 -11.23 5.58 -9.89
N PRO A 38 -11.91 6.74 -10.07
CA PRO A 38 -12.31 7.19 -11.39
C PRO A 38 -11.13 7.05 -12.36
N PRO A 39 -11.32 6.44 -13.54
CA PRO A 39 -10.23 6.08 -14.44
C PRO A 39 -9.38 7.27 -14.89
N GLU A 40 -9.85 8.49 -14.63
CA GLU A 40 -9.12 9.75 -14.81
C GLU A 40 -7.95 9.92 -13.83
N TYR A 41 -8.04 9.42 -12.59
CA TYR A 41 -7.07 9.70 -11.53
C TYR A 41 -5.89 8.72 -11.50
N CYS A 42 -6.03 7.53 -12.10
CA CYS A 42 -4.94 6.59 -12.28
C CYS A 42 -4.69 6.33 -13.77
N GLN A 43 -3.59 6.86 -14.27
CA GLN A 43 -3.14 6.68 -15.64
C GLN A 43 -1.68 6.24 -15.63
N ASP A 44 -1.27 5.49 -16.64
CA ASP A 44 0.14 5.14 -16.79
C ASP A 44 0.97 6.41 -17.04
N VAL A 45 2.14 6.48 -16.40
CA VAL A 45 3.04 7.63 -16.53
C VAL A 45 3.68 7.58 -17.91
N ASN A 46 3.32 8.54 -18.75
CA ASN A 46 3.81 8.72 -20.12
C ASN A 46 3.33 7.61 -21.07
N THR A 47 2.27 7.91 -21.81
CA THR A 47 1.49 7.07 -22.76
C THR A 47 2.29 6.58 -23.99
N ASN A 48 3.59 6.41 -23.87
CA ASN A 48 4.49 6.25 -25.01
C ASN A 48 5.13 4.85 -24.94
N GLU A 49 4.40 3.87 -25.49
CA GLU A 49 4.80 2.48 -25.82
C GLU A 49 5.26 1.56 -24.70
N SER A 50 5.71 2.09 -23.55
CA SER A 50 6.39 1.27 -22.55
C SER A 50 5.42 0.34 -21.83
N CYS A 51 4.20 0.80 -21.55
CA CYS A 51 3.17 -0.01 -20.91
C CYS A 51 2.44 -0.92 -21.92
N ASP A 52 2.17 -0.44 -23.15
CA ASP A 52 1.49 -1.24 -24.19
C ASP A 52 2.29 -2.48 -24.63
N ARG A 53 3.62 -2.42 -24.49
CA ARG A 53 4.53 -3.53 -24.81
C ARG A 53 4.72 -4.49 -23.64
N LEU A 54 4.04 -4.28 -22.50
CA LEU A 54 4.14 -5.17 -21.37
C LEU A 54 3.41 -6.49 -21.65
N ASN A 55 4.11 -7.61 -21.48
CA ASN A 55 3.45 -8.90 -21.38
C ASN A 55 2.81 -9.00 -19.99
N PHE A 56 1.50 -8.75 -19.90
CA PHE A 56 0.74 -8.72 -18.65
C PHE A 56 0.98 -9.95 -17.77
N ALA A 57 1.08 -11.14 -18.37
CA ALA A 57 1.24 -12.38 -17.62
C ALA A 57 2.63 -12.50 -16.95
N ILE A 58 3.65 -11.90 -17.54
CA ILE A 58 5.05 -12.05 -17.12
C ILE A 58 5.49 -10.82 -16.32
N GLU A 59 5.30 -9.62 -16.86
CA GLU A 59 5.93 -8.41 -16.35
C GLU A 59 5.13 -7.77 -15.21
N CYS A 60 3.79 -7.77 -15.25
CA CYS A 60 2.98 -7.16 -14.19
C CYS A 60 3.04 -7.90 -12.85
N ARG A 61 3.46 -9.17 -12.85
CA ARG A 61 3.63 -10.01 -11.65
C ARG A 61 5.08 -10.33 -11.32
N ASN A 62 6.04 -9.85 -12.12
CA ASN A 62 7.45 -10.10 -11.88
C ASN A 62 7.91 -9.33 -10.63
N PRO A 63 8.44 -9.97 -9.57
CA PRO A 63 8.85 -9.29 -8.34
C PRO A 63 9.92 -8.21 -8.55
N LEU A 64 10.82 -8.41 -9.52
CA LEU A 64 11.84 -7.43 -9.87
C LEU A 64 11.20 -6.23 -10.58
N LEU A 65 10.24 -6.43 -11.47
CA LEU A 65 9.61 -5.32 -12.20
C LEU A 65 8.45 -4.69 -11.42
N TYR A 66 7.91 -5.37 -10.41
CA TYR A 66 6.72 -4.95 -9.67
C TYR A 66 6.80 -3.49 -9.18
N PRO A 67 7.89 -3.03 -8.53
CA PRO A 67 8.00 -1.63 -8.09
C PRO A 67 7.98 -0.62 -9.25
N ILE A 68 8.46 -1.04 -10.43
CA ILE A 68 8.53 -0.22 -11.64
C ILE A 68 7.14 -0.13 -12.29
N VAL A 69 6.48 -1.27 -12.53
CA VAL A 69 5.15 -1.30 -13.15
C VAL A 69 4.10 -0.68 -12.23
N LEU A 70 4.23 -0.84 -10.92
CA LEU A 70 3.39 -0.16 -9.94
C LEU A 70 3.54 1.37 -10.05
N ALA A 71 4.77 1.87 -10.18
CA ALA A 71 5.03 3.30 -10.26
C ALA A 71 4.66 3.93 -11.61
N ARG A 72 4.71 3.17 -12.72
CA ARG A 72 4.60 3.72 -14.08
C ARG A 72 3.50 3.14 -14.94
N CYS A 73 3.19 1.86 -14.79
CA CYS A 73 2.13 1.18 -15.55
C CYS A 73 1.01 0.62 -14.66
N PRO A 74 0.53 1.33 -13.61
CA PRO A 74 -0.46 0.75 -12.71
C PRO A 74 -1.82 0.56 -13.37
N LYS A 75 -2.17 1.33 -14.40
CA LYS A 75 -3.43 1.14 -15.13
C LYS A 75 -3.34 -0.10 -16.00
N THR A 76 -2.31 -0.20 -16.84
CA THR A 76 -2.07 -1.39 -17.69
C THR A 76 -1.98 -2.67 -16.87
N CYS A 77 -1.35 -2.64 -15.69
CA CYS A 77 -1.21 -3.81 -14.84
C CYS A 77 -2.37 -4.03 -13.84
N GLY A 78 -3.42 -3.20 -13.83
CA GLY A 78 -4.54 -3.32 -12.88
C GLY A 78 -4.12 -3.12 -11.41
N LEU A 79 -3.10 -2.29 -11.18
CA LEU A 79 -2.49 -2.01 -9.89
C LEU A 79 -2.88 -0.64 -9.31
N CYS A 80 -3.79 0.11 -9.93
CA CYS A 80 -4.19 1.45 -9.45
C CYS A 80 -4.60 1.49 -7.97
N ASP A 81 -5.22 0.41 -7.50
CA ASP A 81 -5.68 0.30 -6.12
C ASP A 81 -4.61 -0.21 -5.13
N ARG A 82 -3.37 -0.41 -5.62
CA ARG A 82 -2.27 -0.94 -4.84
C ARG A 82 -1.48 0.21 -4.21
N PRO A 83 -1.14 0.12 -2.92
CA PRO A 83 -0.24 1.08 -2.29
C PRO A 83 1.09 1.15 -3.04
N GLY A 84 1.51 2.36 -3.42
CA GLY A 84 2.69 2.64 -4.23
C GLY A 84 2.39 2.99 -5.69
N ALA A 85 1.15 2.77 -6.16
CA ALA A 85 0.74 3.12 -7.51
C ALA A 85 0.89 4.64 -7.74
N LEU A 86 1.59 5.02 -8.81
CA LEU A 86 1.92 6.44 -9.11
C LEU A 86 2.60 7.19 -7.95
N GLY A 87 3.26 6.47 -7.03
CA GLY A 87 3.85 7.06 -5.84
C GLY A 87 2.83 7.53 -4.79
N ARG A 88 1.63 6.93 -4.77
CA ARG A 88 0.56 7.25 -3.80
C ARG A 88 0.21 6.06 -2.93
N CYS A 89 -0.36 6.34 -1.76
CA CYS A 89 -0.94 5.33 -0.88
C CYS A 89 -2.45 5.57 -0.85
N PRO A 90 -3.26 4.84 -1.62
CA PRO A 90 -4.69 5.10 -1.74
C PRO A 90 -5.43 4.65 -0.48
N ASP A 91 -6.61 5.23 -0.27
CA ASP A 91 -7.58 4.67 0.65
C ASP A 91 -8.09 3.31 0.13
N SER A 92 -8.24 2.34 1.02
CA SER A 92 -8.84 1.05 0.70
C SER A 92 -10.36 1.02 0.92
N HIS A 93 -10.94 2.06 1.55
CA HIS A 93 -12.36 2.16 1.80
C HIS A 93 -12.94 3.55 1.47
N PRO A 94 -14.10 3.65 0.81
CA PRO A 94 -14.73 4.93 0.45
C PRO A 94 -15.19 5.78 1.64
N ILE A 95 -15.18 5.23 2.86
CA ILE A 95 -15.50 5.96 4.09
C ILE A 95 -14.35 6.87 4.53
N CYS A 96 -13.13 6.64 4.03
CA CYS A 96 -11.94 7.33 4.48
C CYS A 96 -12.00 8.87 4.37
N PRO A 97 -12.54 9.46 3.29
CA PRO A 97 -12.76 10.91 3.21
C PRO A 97 -13.69 11.44 4.32
N GLN A 98 -14.67 10.64 4.76
CA GLN A 98 -15.57 11.00 5.86
C GLN A 98 -14.89 10.82 7.21
N LEU A 99 -14.10 9.75 7.40
CA LEU A 99 -13.36 9.50 8.64
C LEU A 99 -12.38 10.61 8.97
N ARG A 100 -11.81 11.26 7.96
CA ARG A 100 -10.94 12.45 8.12
C ARG A 100 -11.61 13.59 8.89
N LEU A 101 -12.94 13.70 8.87
CA LEU A 101 -13.70 14.72 9.62
C LEU A 101 -13.74 14.44 11.13
N PHE A 102 -13.47 13.21 11.55
CA PHE A 102 -13.34 12.84 12.96
C PHE A 102 -11.87 12.96 13.37
N GLY A 103 -11.52 14.02 14.10
CA GLY A 103 -10.14 14.49 14.28
C GLY A 103 -9.12 13.50 14.87
N ASN A 104 -9.57 12.37 15.44
CA ASN A 104 -8.71 11.31 15.98
C ASN A 104 -8.77 9.99 15.18
N ALA A 105 -9.54 9.89 14.09
CA ALA A 105 -9.72 8.65 13.36
C ALA A 105 -8.38 8.07 12.85
N CYS A 106 -7.49 8.92 12.35
CA CYS A 106 -6.17 8.53 11.86
C CYS A 106 -5.17 8.10 12.96
N GLN A 107 -5.54 8.17 14.24
CA GLN A 107 -4.74 7.63 15.33
C GLN A 107 -4.98 6.13 15.55
N ASP A 108 -6.15 5.60 15.15
CA ASP A 108 -6.39 4.16 15.14
C ASP A 108 -5.57 3.55 14.01
N SER A 109 -4.71 2.57 14.33
CA SER A 109 -3.80 1.96 13.37
C SER A 109 -4.52 1.26 12.22
N ARG A 110 -5.74 0.74 12.44
CA ARG A 110 -6.55 0.08 11.41
C ARG A 110 -7.12 1.11 10.45
N ILE A 111 -7.64 2.22 10.99
CA ILE A 111 -8.12 3.34 10.17
C ILE A 111 -6.95 3.93 9.38
N ALA A 112 -5.80 4.15 10.02
CA ALA A 112 -4.58 4.61 9.37
C ALA A 112 -4.14 3.71 8.20
N GLN A 113 -4.14 2.39 8.38
CA GLN A 113 -3.80 1.44 7.32
C GLN A 113 -4.83 1.38 6.20
N MET A 114 -6.11 1.58 6.53
CA MET A 114 -7.21 1.59 5.57
C MET A 114 -7.29 2.91 4.80
N CYS A 115 -7.00 4.02 5.47
CA CYS A 115 -7.24 5.38 4.99
C CYS A 115 -5.92 6.10 4.75
N MET A 116 -4.99 5.47 4.04
CA MET A 116 -3.65 6.00 3.88
C MET A 116 -3.65 7.39 3.20
N GLU A 117 -4.49 7.62 2.19
CA GLU A 117 -4.57 8.90 1.49
C GLU A 117 -5.23 9.94 2.39
N SER A 118 -6.39 9.61 2.97
CA SER A 118 -7.14 10.50 3.86
C SER A 118 -6.39 10.86 5.15
N CYS A 119 -5.54 9.96 5.64
CA CYS A 119 -4.69 10.15 6.80
C CYS A 119 -3.27 10.67 6.46
N ASN A 120 -2.98 10.96 5.19
CA ASN A 120 -1.68 11.43 4.70
C ASN A 120 -0.51 10.53 5.13
N ILE A 121 -0.71 9.21 5.06
CA ILE A 121 0.26 8.17 5.41
C ILE A 121 0.95 7.70 4.13
N THR A 122 2.27 7.85 4.09
CA THR A 122 3.10 7.53 2.92
C THR A 122 3.98 6.29 3.15
N THR A 123 3.77 5.55 4.22
CA THR A 123 4.57 4.38 4.60
C THR A 123 4.57 3.29 3.53
N CYS A 124 3.56 3.25 2.65
CA CYS A 124 3.54 2.30 1.53
C CYS A 124 4.59 2.58 0.45
N LEU A 125 5.16 3.79 0.40
CA LEU A 125 6.17 4.17 -0.60
C LEU A 125 7.56 3.70 -0.19
N THR A 126 7.78 3.58 1.11
CA THR A 126 9.00 3.10 1.74
C THR A 126 8.78 1.64 2.11
N GLY A 127 9.23 0.72 1.25
CA GLY A 127 9.09 -0.73 1.48
C GLY A 127 9.82 -1.20 2.74
N ASP A 128 9.17 -1.02 3.89
CA ASP A 128 9.59 -1.35 5.24
C ASP A 128 10.69 -0.48 5.87
N LYS A 129 10.24 0.45 6.73
CA LYS A 129 10.67 0.69 8.13
C LYS A 129 10.67 2.18 8.50
N ILE A 130 9.68 2.54 9.31
CA ILE A 130 9.77 3.37 10.52
C ILE A 130 11.18 3.95 10.79
N ASN A 131 11.47 5.16 10.34
CA ASN A 131 12.01 6.17 11.23
C ASN A 131 11.91 7.57 10.64
N ARG A 132 11.12 8.37 11.33
CA ARG A 132 10.96 9.80 11.15
C ARG A 132 12.31 10.47 11.45
N THR A 133 13.08 10.81 10.43
CA THR A 133 14.05 11.90 10.52
C THR A 133 14.12 12.61 9.18
N THR A 134 13.21 13.57 9.04
CA THR A 134 13.30 14.66 8.08
C THR A 134 14.62 15.39 8.34
N THR A 135 15.64 15.11 7.53
CA THR A 135 16.75 16.03 7.35
C THR A 135 16.79 16.35 5.87
N ALA A 136 16.36 17.56 5.53
CA ALA A 136 16.59 18.14 4.23
C ALA A 136 18.11 18.27 4.04
N SER A 137 18.70 17.34 3.30
CA SER A 137 20.07 17.43 2.82
C SER A 137 20.02 17.60 1.31
N ALA A 138 20.57 18.73 0.87
CA ALA A 138 20.79 19.17 -0.49
C ALA A 138 21.09 18.02 -1.46
N SER A 139 20.48 18.09 -2.65
CA SER A 139 20.73 17.33 -3.88
C SER A 139 22.05 16.54 -3.92
N LEU A 140 22.08 15.38 -3.27
CA LEU A 140 23.10 14.37 -3.50
C LEU A 140 22.48 13.36 -4.45
N CYS A 141 23.24 13.00 -5.49
CA CYS A 141 22.88 11.91 -6.37
C CYS A 141 22.56 10.65 -5.56
N GLN A 142 21.28 10.30 -5.44
CA GLN A 142 20.84 9.15 -4.67
C GLN A 142 19.75 8.38 -5.39
N ASP A 143 19.79 7.07 -5.22
CA ASP A 143 18.75 6.18 -5.67
C ASP A 143 17.47 6.40 -4.88
N ARG A 144 16.34 6.46 -5.59
CA ARG A 144 14.99 6.71 -5.02
C ARG A 144 14.31 5.43 -4.54
N ARG A 145 14.91 4.26 -4.80
CA ARG A 145 14.41 2.94 -4.37
C ARG A 145 15.56 2.14 -3.72
N THR A 146 15.20 1.28 -2.77
CA THR A 146 16.16 0.47 -2.00
C THR A 146 16.80 -0.67 -2.79
N ASN A 147 16.15 -1.15 -3.85
CA ASN A 147 16.58 -2.28 -4.67
C ASN A 147 17.30 -1.86 -5.97
N CYS A 148 17.77 -0.62 -6.06
CA CYS A 148 18.42 -0.11 -7.26
C CYS A 148 19.64 -0.94 -7.69
N LEU A 149 20.41 -1.48 -6.74
CA LEU A 149 21.55 -2.36 -7.03
C LEU A 149 21.17 -3.58 -7.88
N SER A 150 19.99 -4.17 -7.66
CA SER A 150 19.48 -5.29 -8.45
C SER A 150 19.15 -4.89 -9.90
N TYR A 151 18.95 -3.61 -10.17
CA TYR A 151 18.67 -3.08 -11.50
C TYR A 151 19.90 -2.62 -12.27
N ALA A 152 21.10 -2.64 -11.67
CA ALA A 152 22.33 -2.17 -12.30
C ALA A 152 22.57 -2.73 -13.72
N PRO A 153 22.32 -4.02 -14.03
CA PRO A 153 22.49 -4.56 -15.38
C PRO A 153 21.55 -3.94 -16.43
N TYR A 154 20.43 -3.36 -16.01
CA TYR A 154 19.39 -2.83 -16.89
C TYR A 154 19.50 -1.32 -17.13
N CYS A 155 20.47 -0.64 -16.50
CA CYS A 155 20.68 0.80 -16.65
C CYS A 155 20.94 1.24 -18.12
N ASN A 156 21.44 0.33 -18.95
CA ASN A 156 21.65 0.54 -20.39
C ASN A 156 20.67 -0.26 -21.27
N HIS A 157 19.67 -0.91 -20.67
CA HIS A 157 18.69 -1.68 -21.43
C HIS A 157 17.75 -0.73 -22.20
N PRO A 158 17.51 -0.95 -23.51
CA PRO A 158 16.71 -0.03 -24.34
C PRO A 158 15.31 0.25 -23.78
N ARG A 159 14.70 -0.75 -23.14
CA ARG A 159 13.34 -0.65 -22.57
C ARG A 159 13.28 -0.01 -21.18
N TYR A 160 14.34 -0.07 -20.38
CA TYR A 160 14.29 0.28 -18.95
C TYR A 160 15.22 1.43 -18.55
N SER A 161 16.17 1.82 -19.41
CA SER A 161 17.18 2.82 -19.10
C SER A 161 16.58 4.17 -18.69
N SER A 162 15.56 4.67 -19.40
CA SER A 162 14.91 5.95 -19.06
C SER A 162 14.27 5.91 -17.67
N VAL A 163 13.69 4.77 -17.29
CA VAL A 163 13.09 4.55 -15.98
C VAL A 163 14.15 4.51 -14.89
N LEU A 164 15.16 3.68 -15.09
CA LEU A 164 16.18 3.41 -14.09
C LEU A 164 17.11 4.61 -13.88
N ARG A 165 17.31 5.46 -14.88
CA ARG A 165 18.06 6.71 -14.72
C ARG A 165 17.35 7.73 -13.83
N ASP A 166 16.02 7.73 -13.82
CA ASP A 166 15.24 8.62 -12.97
C ASP A 166 15.05 8.03 -11.55
N VAL A 167 14.82 6.72 -11.47
CA VAL A 167 14.59 6.02 -10.20
C VAL A 167 15.88 5.69 -9.46
N CYS A 168 16.93 5.33 -10.19
CA CYS A 168 18.21 4.86 -9.67
C CYS A 168 19.38 5.65 -10.28
N PRO A 169 19.40 6.99 -10.17
CA PRO A 169 20.36 7.80 -10.88
C PRO A 169 21.81 7.53 -10.45
N ARG A 170 22.02 7.15 -9.18
CA ARG A 170 23.34 6.81 -8.63
C ARG A 170 23.79 5.42 -9.11
N THR A 171 22.91 4.42 -9.04
CA THR A 171 23.24 3.08 -9.55
C THR A 171 23.50 3.11 -11.06
N CYS A 172 22.74 3.91 -11.81
CA CYS A 172 22.92 4.07 -13.25
C CYS A 172 23.98 5.10 -13.67
N ARG A 173 24.68 5.71 -12.70
CA ARG A 173 25.78 6.67 -12.93
C ARG A 173 25.40 7.83 -13.86
N VAL A 174 24.17 8.33 -13.72
CA VAL A 174 23.69 9.53 -14.44
C VAL A 174 23.72 10.80 -13.61
N CYS A 175 24.04 10.61 -12.34
CA CYS A 175 24.81 11.52 -11.53
C CYS A 175 25.85 10.63 -10.77
#